data_AF-A0A5A7WJU4-F1
#
_entry.id   AF-A0A5A7WJU4-F1
#
_cell.length_a   1.000
_cell.length_b   1.000
_cell.length_c   1.000
_cell.angle_alpha   90.00
_cell.angle_beta   90.00
_cell.angle_gamma   90.00
#
_symmetry.space_group_name_H-M   'P 1'
#
loop_
_entity.id
_entity.type
_entity.pdbx_description
1 polymer ?
#
loop_
_entity_poly.entity_id
_entity_poly.type
_entity_poly.pdbx_seq_one_letter_code
_entity_poly.pdbx_strand_id
1 'polypeptide(L)'
;MVWFLHQRAPAAPRSRTVTLIAVSEQRSKLDAYRAYGPATRAIHAGYRPDPATGAVNAPIYASSTFAQDGVGGLRGGFEYARTGNPTRAALEASLASVEGGAFGRAFSSGMAATDCALRSLLRPGDHVVIPDDAYGGTFRLIDKVFTQWGVTHTPAALSDLDAVRAAVTSNTKLIWVETPTNPLLSISDIAGIVQVASASGAKVLVDNTFASPALQQPLALGADIVLHSTTKYIGGHSDVVGGALVTNDEELDDKFAFLQNGAGGVPGPFDAYLTMRGLKTLVLRMQRHSENAALVAEFLTGHPAVASVLYPGLPSHPNHEVARRQMSGFGGMVSVRLAGGREAALRLCARTEIFILAESLGGVESLIEHPGSMTHASTAGSQLEVPDDLVRLSVGIEEAGDLLADLEQALRQG
;
A
#
# COMPACT_ATOMS: atom_id res chain seq x y z
N MET A 1 -34.34 15.71 -55.43
CA MET A 1 -33.60 15.66 -54.16
C MET A 1 -33.22 14.20 -53.94
N VAL A 2 -32.04 13.82 -54.44
CA VAL A 2 -31.56 12.44 -54.54
C VAL A 2 -30.68 12.16 -53.33
N TRP A 3 -31.03 11.14 -52.54
CA TRP A 3 -30.21 10.63 -51.44
C TRP A 3 -29.21 9.60 -51.99
N PHE A 4 -27.91 9.89 -51.88
CA PHE A 4 -26.85 8.91 -52.10
C PHE A 4 -26.56 8.18 -50.78
N LEU A 5 -26.81 6.87 -50.75
CA LEU A 5 -26.20 5.94 -49.80
C LEU A 5 -24.72 5.75 -50.17
N HIS A 6 -23.81 6.01 -49.23
CA HIS A 6 -22.45 5.49 -49.27
C HIS A 6 -22.29 4.46 -48.15
N GLN A 7 -22.20 3.18 -48.54
CA GLN A 7 -21.72 2.12 -47.68
C GLN A 7 -20.22 2.33 -47.43
N ARG A 8 -19.80 2.51 -46.18
CA ARG A 8 -18.39 2.42 -45.79
C ARG A 8 -18.08 0.97 -45.41
N ALA A 9 -17.06 0.41 -46.03
CA ALA A 9 -16.46 -0.86 -45.65
C ALA A 9 -15.88 -0.80 -44.23
N PRO A 10 -15.85 -1.92 -43.47
CA PRO A 10 -15.26 -1.96 -42.14
C PRO A 10 -13.75 -1.74 -42.23
N ALA A 11 -13.24 -0.82 -41.40
CA ALA A 11 -11.81 -0.57 -41.27
C ALA A 11 -11.11 -1.80 -40.66
N ALA A 12 -10.00 -2.22 -41.27
CA ALA A 12 -9.11 -3.25 -40.74
C ALA A 12 -8.57 -2.86 -39.34
N PRO A 13 -8.33 -3.82 -38.44
CA PRO A 13 -7.85 -3.54 -37.09
C PRO A 13 -6.46 -2.89 -37.15
N ARG A 14 -6.34 -1.66 -36.64
CA ARG A 14 -5.06 -0.95 -36.56
C ARG A 14 -4.22 -1.51 -35.40
N SER A 15 -3.12 -2.17 -35.77
CA SER A 15 -1.86 -2.43 -35.06
C SER A 15 -1.85 -2.29 -33.52
N ARG A 16 -1.97 -3.43 -32.82
CA ARG A 16 -1.55 -3.64 -31.42
C ARG A 16 -0.02 -3.64 -31.21
N THR A 17 0.76 -3.51 -32.29
CA THR A 17 2.19 -3.88 -32.31
C THR A 17 3.10 -2.84 -31.64
N VAL A 18 2.76 -1.55 -31.63
CA VAL A 18 3.65 -0.50 -31.11
C VAL A 18 3.62 -0.42 -29.57
N THR A 19 2.45 -0.58 -28.94
CA THR A 19 2.33 -0.70 -27.48
C THR A 19 3.09 -1.92 -26.97
N LEU A 20 3.01 -3.05 -27.67
CA LEU A 20 3.74 -4.27 -27.33
C LEU A 20 5.26 -4.09 -27.39
N ILE A 21 5.80 -3.28 -28.33
CA ILE A 21 7.25 -3.06 -28.43
C ILE A 21 7.77 -2.23 -27.25
N ALA A 22 7.12 -1.11 -26.92
CA ALA A 22 7.51 -0.27 -25.77
C ALA A 22 7.39 -1.01 -24.43
N VAL A 23 6.31 -1.80 -24.27
CA VAL A 23 6.10 -2.65 -23.09
C VAL A 23 7.12 -3.81 -23.05
N SER A 24 7.47 -4.43 -24.17
CA SER A 24 8.47 -5.51 -24.21
C SER A 24 9.89 -5.03 -23.89
N GLU A 25 10.25 -3.83 -24.34
CA GLU A 25 11.54 -3.22 -23.98
C GLU A 25 11.59 -2.84 -22.52
N GLN A 26 10.49 -2.33 -21.95
CA GLN A 26 10.41 -2.06 -20.50
C GLN A 26 10.46 -3.34 -19.67
N ARG A 27 9.81 -4.44 -20.10
CA ARG A 27 9.86 -5.77 -19.43
C ARG A 27 11.29 -6.34 -19.43
N SER A 28 11.94 -6.41 -20.59
CA SER A 28 13.35 -6.86 -20.72
C SER A 28 14.31 -6.05 -19.83
N LYS A 29 14.04 -4.75 -19.67
CA LYS A 29 14.87 -3.85 -18.85
C LYS A 29 14.53 -3.91 -17.35
N LEU A 30 13.31 -4.26 -16.96
CA LEU A 30 12.92 -4.57 -15.57
C LEU A 30 13.58 -5.88 -15.11
N ASP A 31 13.63 -6.88 -15.99
CA ASP A 31 14.28 -8.17 -15.75
C ASP A 31 15.77 -8.01 -15.42
N ALA A 32 16.46 -7.06 -16.06
CA ALA A 32 17.86 -6.77 -15.77
C ALA A 32 18.11 -6.36 -14.30
N TYR A 33 17.09 -5.82 -13.61
CA TYR A 33 17.22 -5.41 -12.21
C TYR A 33 16.80 -6.48 -11.20
N ARG A 34 16.14 -7.56 -11.63
CA ARG A 34 15.67 -8.63 -10.73
C ARG A 34 16.79 -9.34 -9.99
N ALA A 35 18.01 -9.33 -10.54
CA ALA A 35 19.19 -9.96 -9.93
C ALA A 35 19.85 -9.12 -8.82
N TYR A 36 19.50 -7.84 -8.66
CA TYR A 36 20.12 -6.98 -7.64
C TYR A 36 19.35 -6.95 -6.32
N GLY A 37 20.04 -6.55 -5.25
CA GLY A 37 19.43 -6.37 -3.93
C GLY A 37 18.38 -5.25 -3.89
N PRO A 38 17.51 -5.25 -2.87
CA PRO A 38 16.35 -4.35 -2.79
C PRO A 38 16.71 -2.86 -2.81
N ALA A 39 17.79 -2.46 -2.12
CA ALA A 39 18.25 -1.07 -2.12
C ALA A 39 18.71 -0.60 -3.51
N THR A 40 19.48 -1.43 -4.23
CA THR A 40 19.91 -1.13 -5.60
C THR A 40 18.73 -0.98 -6.54
N ARG A 41 17.71 -1.84 -6.41
CA ARG A 41 16.47 -1.76 -7.20
C ARG A 41 15.69 -0.49 -6.89
N ALA A 42 15.54 -0.13 -5.62
CA ALA A 42 14.84 1.09 -5.21
C ALA A 42 15.50 2.38 -5.74
N ILE A 43 16.83 2.37 -5.94
CA ILE A 43 17.58 3.53 -6.43
C ILE A 43 17.59 3.62 -7.96
N HIS A 44 17.70 2.48 -8.65
CA HIS A 44 18.05 2.43 -10.07
C HIS A 44 17.01 1.81 -11.00
N ALA A 45 16.04 1.03 -10.49
CA ALA A 45 15.01 0.47 -11.34
C ALA A 45 14.05 1.57 -11.83
N GLY A 46 13.30 1.28 -12.89
CA GLY A 46 12.27 2.15 -13.45
C GLY A 46 12.77 3.28 -14.34
N TYR A 47 13.79 4.03 -13.94
CA TYR A 47 14.36 5.13 -14.72
C TYR A 47 15.82 4.89 -15.11
N ARG A 48 16.15 5.19 -16.37
CA ARG A 48 17.53 5.19 -16.89
C ARG A 48 17.94 6.62 -17.23
N PRO A 49 19.23 6.97 -17.13
CA PRO A 49 19.69 8.29 -17.55
C PRO A 49 19.17 8.63 -18.94
N ASP A 50 18.55 9.81 -19.06
CA ASP A 50 17.84 10.21 -20.27
C ASP A 50 18.81 10.23 -21.47
N PRO A 51 18.52 9.53 -22.58
CA PRO A 51 19.45 9.46 -23.71
C PRO A 51 19.67 10.81 -24.40
N ALA A 52 18.75 11.77 -24.27
CA ALA A 52 18.90 13.09 -24.89
C ALA A 52 19.78 14.05 -24.07
N THR A 53 19.70 13.99 -22.74
CA THR A 53 20.34 14.98 -21.84
C THR A 53 21.30 14.39 -20.82
N GLY A 54 21.25 13.07 -20.59
CA GLY A 54 22.00 12.39 -19.53
C GLY A 54 21.43 12.58 -18.13
N ALA A 55 20.23 13.15 -17.97
CA ALA A 55 19.63 13.41 -16.67
C ALA A 55 19.52 12.11 -15.84
N VAL A 56 20.16 12.07 -14.67
CA VAL A 56 20.26 10.84 -13.83
C VAL A 56 19.02 10.58 -12.97
N ASN A 57 18.14 11.57 -12.79
CA ASN A 57 16.83 11.43 -12.17
C ASN A 57 15.74 11.61 -13.22
N ALA A 58 14.58 10.98 -13.03
CA ALA A 58 13.42 11.15 -13.89
C ALA A 58 13.01 12.64 -13.91
N PRO A 59 12.98 13.31 -15.08
CA PRO A 59 12.46 14.67 -15.18
C PRO A 59 10.98 14.73 -14.79
N ILE A 60 10.53 15.89 -14.31
CA ILE A 60 9.12 16.13 -14.02
C ILE A 60 8.44 16.63 -15.30
N TYR A 61 7.70 15.75 -15.96
CA TYR A 61 6.92 16.09 -17.16
C TYR A 61 5.59 16.77 -16.78
N ALA A 62 5.64 18.07 -16.52
CA ALA A 62 4.47 18.93 -16.30
C ALA A 62 3.75 19.30 -17.62
N SER A 63 3.39 18.29 -18.41
CA SER A 63 2.66 18.45 -19.67
C SER A 63 1.44 17.54 -19.67
N SER A 64 0.28 18.07 -20.07
CA SER A 64 -0.97 17.32 -20.10
C SER A 64 -1.14 16.49 -21.37
N THR A 65 -0.51 16.89 -22.47
CA THR A 65 -0.62 16.27 -23.80
C THR A 65 0.75 16.23 -24.48
N PHE A 66 0.92 15.30 -25.42
CA PHE A 66 2.19 15.07 -26.10
C PHE A 66 2.01 15.17 -27.62
N ALA A 67 2.99 15.79 -28.30
CA ALA A 67 2.97 15.92 -29.74
C ALA A 67 3.09 14.55 -30.43
N GLN A 68 2.36 14.37 -31.54
CA GLN A 68 2.40 13.17 -32.38
C GLN A 68 3.10 13.46 -33.71
N ASP A 69 3.75 12.44 -34.28
CA ASP A 69 4.32 12.44 -35.63
C ASP A 69 3.27 11.98 -36.65
N GLY A 70 2.40 12.91 -37.03
CA GLY A 70 1.18 12.59 -37.78
C GLY A 70 0.13 11.91 -36.88
N VAL A 71 -1.10 11.77 -37.41
CA VAL A 71 -2.24 11.24 -36.62
C VAL A 71 -2.00 9.78 -36.23
N GLY A 72 -1.86 9.52 -34.93
CA GLY A 72 -1.60 8.18 -34.37
C GLY A 72 -0.12 7.82 -34.25
N GLY A 73 0.80 8.67 -34.68
CA GLY A 73 2.25 8.47 -34.54
C GLY A 73 2.75 8.89 -33.16
N LEU A 74 2.50 8.10 -32.13
CA LEU A 74 2.87 8.44 -30.75
C LEU A 74 4.40 8.41 -30.55
N ARG A 75 4.93 9.39 -29.82
CA ARG A 75 6.34 9.42 -29.41
C ARG A 75 6.50 8.75 -28.05
N GLY A 76 7.24 7.65 -28.01
CA GLY A 76 7.46 6.89 -26.77
C GLY A 76 6.18 6.32 -26.15
N GLY A 77 5.10 6.19 -26.93
CA GLY A 77 3.80 5.68 -26.47
C GLY A 77 2.96 6.67 -25.67
N PHE A 78 3.37 7.92 -25.52
CA PHE A 78 2.62 8.93 -24.77
C PHE A 78 1.72 9.77 -25.68
N GLU A 79 0.49 10.02 -25.22
CA GLU A 79 -0.48 10.88 -25.91
C GLU A 79 -1.12 11.91 -24.96
N TYR A 80 -1.51 11.48 -23.76
CA TYR A 80 -2.26 12.28 -22.80
C TYR A 80 -1.95 11.83 -21.36
N ALA A 81 -1.66 12.78 -20.48
CA ALA A 81 -1.03 12.51 -19.18
C ALA A 81 -1.86 11.68 -18.21
N ARG A 82 -3.21 11.75 -18.31
CA ARG A 82 -4.10 10.88 -17.53
C ARG A 82 -3.91 9.42 -17.92
N THR A 83 -3.89 9.13 -19.23
CA THR A 83 -3.62 7.79 -19.78
C THR A 83 -2.22 7.32 -19.40
N GLY A 84 -1.21 8.16 -19.58
CA GLY A 84 0.17 7.87 -19.21
C GLY A 84 1.06 9.10 -19.33
N ASN A 85 2.03 9.24 -18.42
CA ASN A 85 3.09 10.25 -18.51
C ASN A 85 4.45 9.67 -18.08
N PRO A 86 5.58 10.19 -18.60
CA PRO A 86 6.89 9.58 -18.35
C PRO A 86 7.29 9.53 -16.88
N THR A 87 6.96 10.56 -16.09
CA THR A 87 7.30 10.60 -14.65
C THR A 87 6.58 9.49 -13.88
N ARG A 88 5.26 9.31 -14.13
CA ARG A 88 4.47 8.24 -13.51
C ARG A 88 4.92 6.87 -13.99
N ALA A 89 5.24 6.71 -15.27
CA ALA A 89 5.73 5.45 -15.82
C ALA A 89 7.05 5.00 -15.14
N ALA A 90 7.95 5.95 -14.83
CA ALA A 90 9.17 5.66 -14.06
C ALA A 90 8.85 5.20 -12.62
N LEU A 91 7.87 5.82 -11.96
CA LEU A 91 7.41 5.41 -10.63
C LEU A 91 6.80 4.00 -10.66
N GLU A 92 5.88 3.76 -11.59
CA GLU A 92 5.20 2.47 -11.80
C GLU A 92 6.20 1.34 -12.00
N ALA A 93 7.22 1.55 -12.84
CA ALA A 93 8.27 0.57 -13.08
C ALA A 93 9.19 0.36 -11.85
N SER A 94 9.45 1.42 -11.07
CA SER A 94 10.24 1.32 -9.83
C SER A 94 9.48 0.50 -8.77
N LEU A 95 8.19 0.77 -8.59
CA LEU A 95 7.30 0.07 -7.65
C LEU A 95 7.14 -1.41 -8.03
N ALA A 96 6.91 -1.71 -9.31
CA ALA A 96 6.85 -3.08 -9.79
C ALA A 96 8.16 -3.82 -9.51
N SER A 97 9.31 -3.16 -9.74
CA SER A 97 10.59 -3.75 -9.40
C SER A 97 10.70 -4.00 -7.90
N VAL A 98 10.52 -3.03 -7.01
CA VAL A 98 10.77 -3.29 -5.57
C VAL A 98 9.86 -4.34 -4.95
N GLU A 99 8.67 -4.60 -5.50
CA GLU A 99 7.75 -5.69 -5.10
C GLU A 99 7.98 -7.03 -5.83
N GLY A 100 8.96 -7.10 -6.74
CA GLY A 100 9.17 -8.27 -7.58
C GLY A 100 8.06 -8.54 -8.60
N GLY A 101 7.18 -7.58 -8.83
CA GLY A 101 6.09 -7.65 -9.79
C GLY A 101 6.54 -7.41 -11.24
N ALA A 102 5.65 -7.74 -12.17
CA ALA A 102 5.80 -7.44 -13.59
C ALA A 102 5.18 -6.09 -13.96
N PHE A 103 4.10 -5.70 -13.28
CA PHE A 103 3.31 -4.51 -13.58
C PHE A 103 3.07 -3.67 -12.33
N GLY A 104 3.14 -2.35 -12.47
CA GLY A 104 2.83 -1.39 -11.42
C GLY A 104 1.92 -0.30 -11.95
N ARG A 105 0.98 0.17 -11.13
CA ARG A 105 0.09 1.30 -11.41
C ARG A 105 0.08 2.25 -10.24
N ALA A 106 0.30 3.53 -10.50
CA ALA A 106 0.34 4.57 -9.47
C ALA A 106 -0.97 5.38 -9.46
N PHE A 107 -1.45 5.71 -8.27
CA PHE A 107 -2.75 6.35 -8.03
C PHE A 107 -2.59 7.60 -7.17
N SER A 108 -3.61 8.48 -7.19
CA SER A 108 -3.63 9.73 -6.41
C SER A 108 -3.68 9.51 -4.90
N SER A 109 -4.05 8.32 -4.42
CA SER A 109 -4.02 7.93 -3.01
C SER A 109 -4.08 6.41 -2.87
N GLY A 110 -3.76 5.88 -1.68
CA GLY A 110 -4.01 4.47 -1.35
C GLY A 110 -5.49 4.09 -1.50
N MET A 111 -6.41 5.01 -1.21
CA MET A 111 -7.84 4.80 -1.40
C MET A 111 -8.26 4.76 -2.87
N ALA A 112 -7.59 5.51 -3.75
CA ALA A 112 -7.81 5.41 -5.20
C ALA A 112 -7.27 4.08 -5.77
N ALA A 113 -6.16 3.58 -5.24
CA ALA A 113 -5.67 2.23 -5.55
C ALA A 113 -6.67 1.15 -5.06
N THR A 114 -7.21 1.33 -3.85
CA THR A 114 -8.24 0.46 -3.25
C THR A 114 -9.50 0.42 -4.12
N ASP A 115 -10.03 1.58 -4.48
CA ASP A 115 -11.20 1.70 -5.37
C ASP A 115 -10.96 1.02 -6.72
N CYS A 116 -9.79 1.23 -7.32
CA CYS A 116 -9.41 0.59 -8.58
C CYS A 116 -9.37 -0.94 -8.45
N ALA A 117 -8.75 -1.48 -7.40
CA ALA A 117 -8.67 -2.92 -7.17
C ALA A 117 -10.07 -3.54 -7.02
N LEU A 118 -10.92 -2.94 -6.18
CA LEU A 118 -12.29 -3.40 -5.95
C LEU A 118 -13.11 -3.35 -7.25
N ARG A 119 -13.07 -2.26 -8.01
CA ARG A 119 -13.80 -2.12 -9.29
C ARG A 119 -13.24 -3.01 -10.41
N SER A 120 -11.97 -3.38 -10.37
CA SER A 120 -11.39 -4.34 -11.32
C SER A 120 -11.91 -5.75 -11.13
N LEU A 121 -12.17 -6.14 -9.87
CA LEU A 121 -12.45 -7.53 -9.50
C LEU A 121 -13.93 -7.81 -9.20
N LEU A 122 -14.66 -6.82 -8.70
CA LEU A 122 -16.00 -7.02 -8.14
C LEU A 122 -17.08 -6.41 -9.03
N ARG A 123 -18.20 -7.12 -9.12
CA ARG A 123 -19.45 -6.72 -9.76
C ARG A 123 -20.61 -6.91 -8.77
N PRO A 124 -21.79 -6.33 -9.04
CA PRO A 124 -22.97 -6.59 -8.23
C PRO A 124 -23.24 -8.09 -8.10
N GLY A 125 -23.43 -8.58 -6.87
CA GLY A 125 -23.59 -10.00 -6.53
C GLY A 125 -22.31 -10.69 -6.05
N ASP A 126 -21.13 -10.09 -6.25
CA ASP A 126 -19.87 -10.63 -5.76
C ASP A 126 -19.68 -10.38 -4.25
N HIS A 127 -18.78 -11.17 -3.67
CA HIS A 127 -18.43 -11.15 -2.26
C HIS A 127 -16.91 -10.93 -2.06
N VAL A 128 -16.56 -10.21 -0.99
CA VAL A 128 -15.17 -10.00 -0.55
C VAL A 128 -15.00 -10.38 0.93
N VAL A 129 -13.99 -11.17 1.25
CA VAL A 129 -13.56 -11.38 2.65
C VAL A 129 -12.60 -10.25 3.01
N ILE A 130 -12.80 -9.62 4.17
CA ILE A 130 -11.96 -8.52 4.67
C ILE A 130 -11.46 -8.82 6.08
N PRO A 131 -10.35 -8.20 6.54
CA PRO A 131 -9.92 -8.32 7.92
C PRO A 131 -10.96 -7.73 8.90
N ASP A 132 -11.08 -8.33 10.08
CA ASP A 132 -11.88 -7.83 11.19
C ASP A 132 -11.17 -6.73 12.02
N ASP A 133 -10.02 -6.28 11.54
CA ASP A 133 -9.25 -5.15 12.07
C ASP A 133 -8.53 -4.37 10.96
N ALA A 134 -9.16 -4.27 9.77
CA ALA A 134 -8.64 -3.53 8.62
C ALA A 134 -8.58 -2.01 8.89
N TYR A 135 -7.74 -1.30 8.12
CA TYR A 135 -7.76 0.16 8.11
C TYR A 135 -9.18 0.71 7.92
N GLY A 136 -9.61 1.60 8.82
CA GLY A 136 -10.96 2.16 8.83
C GLY A 136 -11.41 2.78 7.49
N GLY A 137 -10.50 3.38 6.72
CA GLY A 137 -10.82 3.90 5.39
C GLY A 137 -11.18 2.81 4.37
N THR A 138 -10.49 1.67 4.40
CA THR A 138 -10.80 0.50 3.56
C THR A 138 -12.17 -0.06 3.90
N PHE A 139 -12.44 -0.29 5.19
CA PHE A 139 -13.75 -0.75 5.66
C PHE A 139 -14.86 0.23 5.26
N ARG A 140 -14.67 1.53 5.49
CA ARG A 140 -15.65 2.56 5.15
C ARG A 140 -15.97 2.57 3.65
N LEU A 141 -14.98 2.42 2.78
CA LEU A 141 -15.23 2.36 1.34
C LEU A 141 -16.08 1.13 0.99
N ILE A 142 -15.72 -0.04 1.52
CA ILE A 142 -16.43 -1.29 1.23
C ILE A 142 -17.86 -1.24 1.79
N ASP A 143 -18.01 -0.96 3.08
CA ASP A 143 -19.28 -0.99 3.80
C ASP A 143 -20.23 0.13 3.41
N LYS A 144 -19.73 1.36 3.19
CA LYS A 144 -20.60 2.51 2.91
C LYS A 144 -20.78 2.82 1.43
N VAL A 145 -19.92 2.30 0.54
CA VAL A 145 -20.04 2.54 -0.91
C VAL A 145 -20.35 1.25 -1.66
N PHE A 146 -19.49 0.23 -1.57
CA PHE A 146 -19.63 -0.97 -2.41
C PHE A 146 -20.85 -1.82 -2.07
N THR A 147 -21.32 -1.81 -0.82
CA THR A 147 -22.61 -2.43 -0.44
C THR A 147 -23.80 -1.82 -1.19
N GLN A 148 -23.79 -0.52 -1.45
CA GLN A 148 -24.83 0.15 -2.23
C GLN A 148 -24.81 -0.25 -3.71
N TRP A 149 -23.69 -0.83 -4.17
CA TRP A 149 -23.49 -1.34 -5.53
C TRP A 149 -23.71 -2.85 -5.62
N GLY A 150 -24.26 -3.47 -4.57
CA GLY A 150 -24.60 -4.89 -4.54
C GLY A 150 -23.41 -5.82 -4.29
N VAL A 151 -22.26 -5.31 -3.84
CA VAL A 151 -21.15 -6.13 -3.35
C VAL A 151 -21.38 -6.44 -1.88
N THR A 152 -21.16 -7.69 -1.49
CA THR A 152 -21.27 -8.11 -0.08
C THR A 152 -19.88 -8.36 0.51
N HIS A 153 -19.77 -8.32 1.84
CA HIS A 153 -18.50 -8.60 2.50
C HIS A 153 -18.70 -9.37 3.80
N THR A 154 -17.68 -10.13 4.20
CA THR A 154 -17.60 -10.82 5.49
C THR A 154 -16.28 -10.45 6.16
N PRO A 155 -16.30 -9.73 7.31
CA PRO A 155 -15.14 -9.57 8.16
C PRO A 155 -14.72 -10.90 8.78
N ALA A 156 -13.42 -11.17 8.85
CA ALA A 156 -12.88 -12.37 9.49
C ALA A 156 -11.51 -12.11 10.13
N ALA A 157 -11.22 -12.80 11.22
CA ALA A 157 -9.90 -12.85 11.84
C ALA A 157 -8.93 -13.58 10.89
N LEU A 158 -8.20 -12.83 10.06
CA LEU A 158 -7.30 -13.42 9.06
C LEU A 158 -6.05 -14.08 9.66
N SER A 159 -5.82 -13.87 10.95
CA SER A 159 -4.84 -14.59 11.76
C SER A 159 -5.21 -16.06 11.98
N ASP A 160 -6.47 -16.46 11.72
CA ASP A 160 -6.99 -17.82 11.80
C ASP A 160 -7.50 -18.30 10.43
N LEU A 161 -6.78 -19.26 9.84
CA LEU A 161 -7.12 -19.81 8.52
C LEU A 161 -8.48 -20.54 8.47
N ASP A 162 -8.98 -21.04 9.60
CA ASP A 162 -10.30 -21.67 9.64
C ASP A 162 -11.42 -20.61 9.62
N ALA A 163 -11.22 -19.47 10.28
CA ALA A 163 -12.10 -18.32 10.15
C ALA A 163 -12.13 -17.80 8.70
N VAL A 164 -10.96 -17.72 8.03
CA VAL A 164 -10.89 -17.36 6.60
C VAL A 164 -11.68 -18.35 5.75
N ARG A 165 -11.48 -19.66 5.94
CA ARG A 165 -12.22 -20.71 5.21
C ARG A 165 -13.73 -20.58 5.42
N ALA A 166 -14.18 -20.31 6.63
CA ALA A 166 -15.59 -20.16 6.97
C ALA A 166 -16.23 -18.90 6.33
N ALA A 167 -15.46 -17.83 6.14
CA ALA A 167 -15.92 -16.60 5.53
C ALA A 167 -16.06 -16.69 3.99
N VAL A 168 -15.40 -17.65 3.36
CA VAL A 168 -15.47 -17.84 1.90
C VAL A 168 -16.81 -18.46 1.50
N THR A 169 -17.55 -17.73 0.67
CA THR A 169 -18.77 -18.19 -0.01
C THR A 169 -18.51 -18.52 -1.48
N SER A 170 -19.48 -19.14 -2.16
CA SER A 170 -19.44 -19.40 -3.62
C SER A 170 -19.32 -18.14 -4.47
N ASN A 171 -19.68 -16.98 -3.92
CA ASN A 171 -19.63 -15.69 -4.62
C ASN A 171 -18.33 -14.92 -4.32
N THR A 172 -17.43 -15.47 -3.50
CA THR A 172 -16.19 -14.78 -3.11
C THR A 172 -15.26 -14.63 -4.31
N LYS A 173 -14.93 -13.39 -4.65
CA LYS A 173 -13.98 -13.06 -5.73
C LYS A 173 -12.66 -12.52 -5.21
N LEU A 174 -12.64 -12.03 -3.98
CA LEU A 174 -11.47 -11.40 -3.39
C LEU A 174 -11.38 -11.75 -1.90
N ILE A 175 -10.16 -12.09 -1.46
CA ILE A 175 -9.76 -12.05 -0.06
C ILE A 175 -8.81 -10.86 0.08
N TRP A 176 -9.25 -9.85 0.82
CA TRP A 176 -8.47 -8.67 1.16
C TRP A 176 -7.66 -8.97 2.41
N VAL A 177 -6.34 -8.85 2.33
CA VAL A 177 -5.41 -9.09 3.44
C VAL A 177 -4.70 -7.79 3.77
N GLU A 178 -4.56 -7.49 5.05
CA GLU A 178 -3.70 -6.43 5.57
C GLU A 178 -2.81 -7.09 6.64
N THR A 179 -1.49 -7.00 6.51
CA THR A 179 -0.58 -7.65 7.48
C THR A 179 0.81 -7.00 7.51
N PRO A 180 1.26 -6.43 8.64
CA PRO A 180 0.50 -6.24 9.89
C PRO A 180 -0.69 -5.29 9.72
N THR A 181 -1.76 -5.48 10.51
CA THR A 181 -2.99 -4.68 10.44
C THR A 181 -2.88 -3.34 11.17
N ASN A 182 -3.60 -2.33 10.70
CA ASN A 182 -3.71 -1.02 11.32
C ASN A 182 -4.99 -0.92 12.18
N PRO A 183 -4.93 -0.69 13.51
CA PRO A 183 -3.75 -0.37 14.32
C PRO A 183 -3.23 -1.54 15.18
N LEU A 184 -3.88 -2.71 15.15
CA LEU A 184 -3.63 -3.77 16.14
C LEU A 184 -2.39 -4.63 15.85
N LEU A 185 -1.79 -4.48 14.66
CA LEU A 185 -0.61 -5.21 14.19
C LEU A 185 -0.81 -6.73 14.16
N SER A 186 -2.05 -7.19 13.98
CA SER A 186 -2.37 -8.60 13.77
C SER A 186 -1.63 -9.12 12.54
N ILE A 187 -1.15 -10.36 12.61
CA ILE A 187 -0.37 -11.00 11.56
C ILE A 187 -1.17 -12.12 10.92
N SER A 188 -1.26 -12.05 9.59
CA SER A 188 -1.94 -13.03 8.74
C SER A 188 -0.92 -13.85 7.95
N ASP A 189 -1.09 -15.18 7.88
CA ASP A 189 -0.25 -16.05 7.04
C ASP A 189 -0.65 -15.90 5.57
N ILE A 190 0.12 -15.12 4.81
CA ILE A 190 -0.19 -14.81 3.40
C ILE A 190 -0.25 -16.10 2.57
N ALA A 191 0.73 -16.99 2.72
CA ALA A 191 0.80 -18.22 1.94
C ALA A 191 -0.35 -19.18 2.32
N GLY A 192 -0.70 -19.25 3.60
CA GLY A 192 -1.86 -20.00 4.09
C GLY A 192 -3.18 -19.48 3.50
N ILE A 193 -3.38 -18.17 3.46
CA ILE A 193 -4.59 -17.55 2.87
C ILE A 193 -4.64 -17.78 1.35
N VAL A 194 -3.52 -17.72 0.65
CA VAL A 194 -3.44 -18.04 -0.79
C VAL A 194 -3.89 -19.48 -1.07
N GLN A 195 -3.54 -20.43 -0.20
CA GLN A 195 -4.02 -21.82 -0.33
C GLN A 195 -5.54 -21.91 -0.16
N VAL A 196 -6.11 -21.15 0.79
CA VAL A 196 -7.58 -21.08 0.98
C VAL A 196 -8.26 -20.47 -0.25
N ALA A 197 -7.74 -19.35 -0.76
CA ALA A 197 -8.29 -18.65 -1.91
C ALA A 197 -8.26 -19.49 -3.20
N SER A 198 -7.19 -20.27 -3.39
CA SER A 198 -7.01 -21.16 -4.55
C SER A 198 -8.14 -22.19 -4.65
N ALA A 199 -8.65 -22.69 -3.52
CA ALA A 199 -9.75 -23.67 -3.50
C ALA A 199 -11.08 -23.08 -3.96
N SER A 200 -11.29 -21.76 -3.83
CA SER A 200 -12.50 -21.05 -4.23
C SER A 200 -12.35 -20.23 -5.52
N GLY A 201 -11.14 -20.17 -6.09
CA GLY A 201 -10.82 -19.31 -7.23
C GLY A 201 -10.88 -17.81 -6.92
N ALA A 202 -10.82 -17.43 -5.63
CA ALA A 202 -10.77 -16.03 -5.23
C ALA A 202 -9.35 -15.48 -5.44
N LYS A 203 -9.26 -14.20 -5.79
CA LYS A 203 -7.99 -13.47 -5.84
C LYS A 203 -7.56 -13.06 -4.44
N VAL A 204 -6.25 -12.96 -4.21
CA VAL A 204 -5.68 -12.44 -2.95
C VAL A 204 -5.01 -11.10 -3.20
N LEU A 205 -5.49 -10.07 -2.50
CA LEU A 205 -4.85 -8.76 -2.45
C LEU A 205 -4.23 -8.57 -1.07
N VAL A 206 -2.97 -8.14 -1.02
CA VAL A 206 -2.29 -7.78 0.23
C VAL A 206 -2.01 -6.28 0.23
N ASP A 207 -2.64 -5.56 1.16
CA ASP A 207 -2.20 -4.21 1.53
C ASP A 207 -0.90 -4.34 2.33
N ASN A 208 0.20 -3.98 1.67
CA ASN A 208 1.55 -4.13 2.18
C ASN A 208 2.11 -2.80 2.72
N THR A 209 1.24 -1.82 3.00
CA THR A 209 1.62 -0.47 3.41
C THR A 209 2.52 -0.44 4.65
N PHE A 210 2.22 -1.25 5.68
CA PHE A 210 2.95 -1.23 6.97
C PHE A 210 4.34 -1.87 6.87
N ALA A 211 4.46 -2.98 6.15
CA ALA A 211 5.74 -3.66 5.98
C ALA A 211 6.59 -2.96 4.93
N SER A 212 5.97 -2.40 3.88
CA SER A 212 6.61 -1.93 2.65
C SER A 212 7.31 -3.06 1.88
N PRO A 213 7.70 -2.84 0.61
CA PRO A 213 8.50 -3.83 -0.13
C PRO A 213 9.88 -4.09 0.50
N ALA A 214 10.37 -3.22 1.41
CA ALA A 214 11.64 -3.46 2.07
C ALA A 214 11.59 -4.63 3.06
N LEU A 215 10.41 -4.91 3.66
CA LEU A 215 10.28 -5.89 4.73
C LEU A 215 9.42 -7.10 4.37
N GLN A 216 8.52 -7.00 3.39
CA GLN A 216 7.64 -8.11 3.01
C GLN A 216 7.36 -8.08 1.51
N GLN A 217 7.32 -9.27 0.88
CA GLN A 217 7.14 -9.44 -0.57
C GLN A 217 5.94 -10.36 -0.86
N PRO A 218 4.68 -9.86 -0.77
CA PRO A 218 3.51 -10.74 -0.83
C PRO A 218 3.34 -11.47 -2.16
N LEU A 219 3.80 -10.89 -3.29
CA LEU A 219 3.77 -11.60 -4.59
C LEU A 219 4.64 -12.87 -4.58
N ALA A 220 5.76 -12.85 -3.86
CA ALA A 220 6.61 -14.04 -3.69
C ALA A 220 5.97 -15.10 -2.78
N LEU A 221 4.98 -14.71 -1.98
CA LEU A 221 4.18 -15.59 -1.11
C LEU A 221 2.89 -16.08 -1.79
N GLY A 222 2.68 -15.71 -3.06
CA GLY A 222 1.56 -16.18 -3.89
C GLY A 222 0.36 -15.24 -3.98
N ALA A 223 0.42 -14.03 -3.42
CA ALA A 223 -0.63 -13.04 -3.61
C ALA A 223 -0.74 -12.63 -5.09
N ASP A 224 -1.96 -12.34 -5.57
CA ASP A 224 -2.18 -11.86 -6.92
C ASP A 224 -1.86 -10.37 -7.07
N ILE A 225 -2.14 -9.60 -6.02
CA ILE A 225 -2.07 -8.14 -6.02
C ILE A 225 -1.42 -7.66 -4.73
N VAL A 226 -0.51 -6.70 -4.86
CA VAL A 226 -0.02 -5.91 -3.73
C VAL A 226 -0.49 -4.47 -3.87
N LEU A 227 -1.05 -3.95 -2.79
CA LEU A 227 -1.48 -2.56 -2.67
C LEU A 227 -0.56 -1.80 -1.71
N HIS A 228 -0.35 -0.52 -2.00
CA HIS A 228 0.28 0.42 -1.08
C HIS A 228 -0.49 1.73 -1.00
N SER A 229 -0.56 2.31 0.20
CA SER A 229 -0.57 3.76 0.36
C SER A 229 0.87 4.27 0.31
N THR A 230 1.27 4.84 -0.83
CA THR A 230 2.62 5.40 -0.97
C THR A 230 2.81 6.68 -0.15
N THR A 231 1.72 7.22 0.41
CA THR A 231 1.74 8.29 1.42
C THR A 231 2.61 7.97 2.63
N LYS A 232 2.76 6.67 2.94
CA LYS A 232 3.41 6.19 4.16
C LYS A 232 4.90 5.97 3.92
N TYR A 233 5.44 4.80 4.26
CA TYR A 233 6.88 4.52 4.18
C TYR A 233 7.51 4.74 2.81
N ILE A 234 6.80 4.49 1.71
CA ILE A 234 7.35 4.66 0.35
C ILE A 234 7.67 6.13 0.07
N GLY A 235 6.71 7.03 0.26
CA GLY A 235 6.92 8.48 0.19
C GLY A 235 7.83 8.94 1.31
N GLY A 236 7.53 8.56 2.55
CA GLY A 236 8.45 8.55 3.69
C GLY A 236 8.75 9.89 4.33
N HIS A 237 8.17 10.98 3.84
CA HIS A 237 8.48 12.35 4.26
C HIS A 237 7.22 13.17 4.54
N SER A 238 6.06 12.50 4.65
CA SER A 238 4.76 13.11 4.98
C SER A 238 4.36 14.32 4.13
N ASP A 239 4.80 14.35 2.86
CA ASP A 239 4.63 15.47 1.94
C ASP A 239 3.89 15.11 0.65
N VAL A 240 3.53 13.83 0.46
CA VAL A 240 2.87 13.33 -0.74
C VAL A 240 1.79 12.32 -0.39
N VAL A 241 0.58 12.50 -0.93
CA VAL A 241 -0.46 11.47 -0.89
C VAL A 241 -0.40 10.66 -2.18
N GLY A 242 -0.40 9.33 -2.08
CA GLY A 242 -0.36 8.46 -3.24
C GLY A 242 -0.71 7.02 -2.93
N GLY A 243 -0.91 6.23 -3.98
CA GLY A 243 -1.16 4.80 -3.89
C GLY A 243 -0.56 4.02 -5.03
N ALA A 244 -0.49 2.70 -4.87
CA ALA A 244 0.01 1.80 -5.90
C ALA A 244 -0.70 0.45 -5.89
N LEU A 245 -0.80 -0.16 -7.08
CA LEU A 245 -1.10 -1.58 -7.26
C LEU A 245 0.06 -2.22 -8.02
N VAL A 246 0.49 -3.41 -7.60
CA VAL A 246 1.49 -4.22 -8.27
C VAL A 246 0.96 -5.64 -8.48
N THR A 247 1.18 -6.21 -9.66
CA THR A 247 0.77 -7.58 -9.99
C THR A 247 1.74 -8.25 -10.99
N ASN A 248 1.64 -9.58 -11.10
CA ASN A 248 2.27 -10.36 -12.16
C ASN A 248 1.30 -10.79 -13.27
N ASP A 249 -0.01 -10.55 -13.09
CA ASP A 249 -1.06 -10.94 -14.01
C ASP A 249 -1.35 -9.80 -14.99
N GLU A 250 -1.06 -10.02 -16.28
CA GLU A 250 -1.26 -9.04 -17.35
C GLU A 250 -2.74 -8.67 -17.55
N GLU A 251 -3.67 -9.61 -17.35
CA GLU A 251 -5.10 -9.33 -17.48
C GLU A 251 -5.59 -8.44 -16.33
N LEU A 252 -5.04 -8.62 -15.13
CA LEU A 252 -5.33 -7.73 -14.00
C LEU A 252 -4.74 -6.34 -14.23
N ASP A 253 -3.51 -6.23 -14.74
CA ASP A 253 -2.92 -4.93 -15.07
C ASP A 253 -3.73 -4.18 -16.13
N ASP A 254 -4.22 -4.85 -17.16
CA ASP A 254 -5.09 -4.26 -18.18
C ASP A 254 -6.39 -3.69 -17.56
N LYS A 255 -6.99 -4.41 -16.61
CA LYS A 255 -8.17 -3.92 -15.87
C LYS A 255 -7.82 -2.69 -15.01
N PHE A 256 -6.69 -2.71 -14.31
CA PHE A 256 -6.22 -1.56 -13.54
C PHE A 256 -5.93 -0.36 -14.43
N ALA A 257 -5.25 -0.54 -15.56
CA ALA A 257 -4.93 0.52 -16.51
C ALA A 257 -6.21 1.15 -17.09
N PHE A 258 -7.19 0.31 -17.45
CA PHE A 258 -8.49 0.76 -17.96
C PHE A 258 -9.19 1.69 -16.94
N LEU A 259 -9.25 1.29 -15.66
CA LEU A 259 -9.88 2.09 -14.61
C LEU A 259 -9.05 3.30 -14.18
N GLN A 260 -7.74 3.17 -14.08
CA GLN A 260 -6.81 4.28 -13.80
C GLN A 260 -7.04 5.41 -14.82
N ASN A 261 -7.13 5.05 -16.11
CA ASN A 261 -7.45 6.00 -17.17
C ASN A 261 -8.90 6.50 -17.07
N GLY A 262 -9.89 5.60 -17.07
CA GLY A 262 -11.30 5.93 -17.20
C GLY A 262 -11.88 6.71 -16.02
N ALA A 263 -11.48 6.37 -14.79
CA ALA A 263 -11.90 7.06 -13.57
C ALA A 263 -10.98 8.23 -13.19
N GLY A 264 -9.74 8.23 -13.68
CA GLY A 264 -8.82 9.36 -13.52
C GLY A 264 -8.22 9.53 -12.12
N GLY A 265 -8.20 8.47 -11.29
CA GLY A 265 -7.55 8.47 -9.96
C GLY A 265 -6.03 8.46 -10.02
N VAL A 266 -5.42 9.34 -10.81
CA VAL A 266 -3.98 9.36 -11.14
C VAL A 266 -3.21 10.40 -10.33
N PRO A 267 -1.94 10.15 -9.96
CA PRO A 267 -1.11 11.12 -9.26
C PRO A 267 -0.62 12.21 -10.21
N GLY A 268 -0.35 13.40 -9.67
CA GLY A 268 0.38 14.43 -10.40
C GLY A 268 1.83 14.00 -10.68
N PRO A 269 2.49 14.53 -11.73
CA PRO A 269 3.88 14.19 -12.02
C PRO A 269 4.85 14.67 -10.94
N PHE A 270 4.51 15.73 -10.20
CA PHE A 270 5.31 16.21 -9.05
C PHE A 270 5.25 15.21 -7.90
N ASP A 271 4.05 14.74 -7.54
CA ASP A 271 3.84 13.71 -6.52
C ASP A 271 4.53 12.39 -6.87
N ALA A 272 4.48 12.00 -8.14
CA ALA A 272 5.17 10.81 -8.63
C ALA A 272 6.69 10.94 -8.44
N TYR A 273 7.25 12.12 -8.71
CA TYR A 273 8.67 12.40 -8.47
C TYR A 273 9.04 12.38 -6.99
N LEU A 274 8.25 13.02 -6.12
CA LEU A 274 8.47 13.00 -4.66
C LEU A 274 8.42 11.58 -4.10
N THR A 275 7.44 10.79 -4.54
CA THR A 275 7.32 9.37 -4.18
C THR A 275 8.54 8.57 -4.62
N MET A 276 9.01 8.74 -5.87
CA MET A 276 10.25 8.11 -6.34
C MET A 276 11.47 8.54 -5.54
N ARG A 277 11.56 9.82 -5.16
CA ARG A 277 12.66 10.35 -4.35
C ARG A 277 12.68 9.67 -2.97
N GLY A 278 11.52 9.53 -2.33
CA GLY A 278 11.37 8.82 -1.06
C GLY A 278 11.72 7.34 -1.14
N LEU A 279 11.33 6.68 -2.24
CA LEU A 279 11.59 5.26 -2.47
C LEU A 279 13.09 4.93 -2.44
N LYS A 280 13.96 5.83 -2.93
CA LYS A 280 15.42 5.61 -2.96
C LYS A 280 16.04 5.41 -1.58
N THR A 281 15.43 5.94 -0.53
CA THR A 281 15.91 5.79 0.86
C THR A 281 15.08 4.80 1.67
N LEU A 282 14.09 4.13 1.08
CA LEU A 282 13.16 3.25 1.78
C LEU A 282 13.88 2.17 2.60
N VAL A 283 14.77 1.39 1.96
CA VAL A 283 15.45 0.27 2.65
C VAL A 283 16.28 0.76 3.85
N LEU A 284 16.96 1.89 3.70
CA LEU A 284 17.74 2.51 4.78
C LEU A 284 16.84 2.99 5.92
N ARG A 285 15.75 3.68 5.60
CA ARG A 285 14.80 4.18 6.59
C ARG A 285 14.10 3.04 7.32
N MET A 286 13.66 2.01 6.61
CA MET A 286 12.97 0.86 7.22
C MET A 286 13.85 0.07 8.18
N GLN A 287 15.16 0.01 7.94
CA GLN A 287 16.11 -0.53 8.91
C GLN A 287 16.04 0.29 10.21
N ARG A 288 16.25 1.60 10.15
CA ARG A 288 16.24 2.47 11.34
C ARG A 288 14.87 2.49 12.05
N HIS A 289 13.78 2.51 11.30
CA HIS A 289 12.43 2.40 11.86
C HIS A 289 12.26 1.10 12.67
N SER A 290 12.73 -0.03 12.13
CA SER A 290 12.63 -1.33 12.82
C SER A 290 13.52 -1.39 14.06
N GLU A 291 14.75 -0.86 13.97
CA GLU A 291 15.67 -0.75 15.11
C GLU A 291 15.06 0.08 16.25
N ASN A 292 14.58 1.29 15.94
CA ASN A 292 13.98 2.19 16.92
C ASN A 292 12.68 1.60 17.50
N ALA A 293 11.82 1.02 16.68
CA ALA A 293 10.57 0.42 17.14
C ALA A 293 10.79 -0.78 18.06
N ALA A 294 11.81 -1.61 17.80
CA ALA A 294 12.16 -2.70 18.70
C ALA A 294 12.57 -2.17 20.09
N LEU A 295 13.41 -1.14 20.15
CA LEU A 295 13.82 -0.50 21.40
C LEU A 295 12.63 0.13 22.14
N VAL A 296 11.73 0.81 21.41
CA VAL A 296 10.49 1.38 21.98
C VAL A 296 9.58 0.26 22.52
N ALA A 297 9.37 -0.81 21.77
CA ALA A 297 8.54 -1.94 22.18
C ALA A 297 9.13 -2.64 23.42
N GLU A 298 10.44 -2.84 23.48
CA GLU A 298 11.14 -3.38 24.64
C GLU A 298 11.00 -2.49 25.88
N PHE A 299 11.21 -1.17 25.73
CA PHE A 299 11.05 -0.20 26.81
C PHE A 299 9.62 -0.20 27.39
N LEU A 300 8.61 -0.27 26.53
CA LEU A 300 7.20 -0.28 26.94
C LEU A 300 6.78 -1.65 27.52
N THR A 301 7.48 -2.73 27.19
CA THR A 301 7.18 -4.07 27.68
C THR A 301 7.55 -4.18 29.16
N GLY A 302 6.54 -4.38 30.01
CA GLY A 302 6.70 -4.46 31.47
C GLY A 302 6.69 -3.10 32.18
N HIS A 303 6.50 -1.99 31.45
CA HIS A 303 6.31 -0.68 32.07
C HIS A 303 4.98 -0.63 32.84
N PRO A 304 4.92 -0.14 34.10
CA PRO A 304 3.72 -0.25 34.96
C PRO A 304 2.49 0.52 34.44
N ALA A 305 2.67 1.50 33.56
CA ALA A 305 1.58 2.23 32.91
C ALA A 305 1.02 1.52 31.65
N VAL A 306 1.68 0.48 31.16
CA VAL A 306 1.34 -0.23 29.92
C VAL A 306 0.78 -1.60 30.25
N ALA A 307 -0.44 -1.88 29.81
CA ALA A 307 -1.11 -3.16 29.99
C ALA A 307 -0.64 -4.22 28.97
N SER A 308 -0.42 -3.83 27.73
CA SER A 308 0.09 -4.71 26.69
C SER A 308 0.77 -3.94 25.57
N VAL A 309 1.81 -4.53 24.99
CA VAL A 309 2.50 -4.05 23.79
C VAL A 309 2.16 -4.96 22.61
N LEU A 310 1.73 -4.35 21.52
CA LEU A 310 1.51 -4.97 20.22
C LEU A 310 2.68 -4.57 19.33
N TYR A 311 3.57 -5.52 19.09
CA TYR A 311 4.67 -5.37 18.14
C TYR A 311 5.04 -6.75 17.58
N PRO A 312 5.02 -6.97 16.24
CA PRO A 312 5.28 -8.28 15.66
C PRO A 312 6.65 -8.87 15.99
N GLY A 313 7.62 -8.02 16.38
CA GLY A 313 8.96 -8.47 16.78
C GLY A 313 9.06 -9.08 18.18
N LEU A 314 8.03 -8.92 19.03
CA LEU A 314 8.02 -9.52 20.36
C LEU A 314 7.66 -11.01 20.26
N PRO A 315 8.42 -11.93 20.91
CA PRO A 315 8.09 -13.37 20.90
C PRO A 315 6.71 -13.72 21.49
N SER A 316 6.19 -12.85 22.37
CA SER A 316 4.85 -12.98 22.95
C SER A 316 3.73 -12.50 22.04
N HIS A 317 4.04 -11.84 20.92
CA HIS A 317 3.04 -11.36 19.99
C HIS A 317 2.34 -12.54 19.29
N PRO A 318 1.00 -12.56 19.22
CA PRO A 318 0.28 -13.56 18.44
C PRO A 318 0.81 -13.64 17.01
N ASN A 319 1.05 -14.86 16.51
CA ASN A 319 1.60 -15.10 15.18
C ASN A 319 3.00 -14.48 14.93
N HIS A 320 3.81 -14.22 15.97
CA HIS A 320 5.22 -13.82 15.82
C HIS A 320 6.00 -14.72 14.86
N GLU A 321 5.84 -16.05 14.97
CA GLU A 321 6.53 -17.01 14.09
C GLU A 321 6.08 -16.92 12.62
N VAL A 322 4.86 -16.47 12.35
CA VAL A 322 4.40 -16.17 10.99
C VAL A 322 5.11 -14.92 10.48
N ALA A 323 5.13 -13.84 11.27
CA ALA A 323 5.83 -12.61 10.92
C ALA A 323 7.32 -12.88 10.64
N ARG A 324 8.01 -13.61 11.53
CA ARG A 324 9.43 -13.98 11.38
C ARG A 324 9.70 -14.81 10.11
N ARG A 325 8.73 -15.61 9.66
CA ARG A 325 8.85 -16.42 8.44
C ARG A 325 8.66 -15.59 7.16
N GLN A 326 7.73 -14.63 7.16
CA GLN A 326 7.31 -13.93 5.93
C GLN A 326 7.84 -12.49 5.81
N MET A 327 8.39 -11.92 6.88
CA MET A 327 8.96 -10.57 6.93
C MET A 327 10.47 -10.61 7.23
N SER A 328 11.25 -9.75 6.60
CA SER A 328 12.70 -9.61 6.86
C SER A 328 13.04 -8.68 8.03
N GLY A 329 12.03 -7.96 8.55
CA GLY A 329 12.08 -7.11 9.73
C GLY A 329 10.67 -6.74 10.18
N PHE A 330 10.50 -6.25 11.40
CA PHE A 330 9.18 -6.12 12.04
C PHE A 330 8.53 -4.72 11.92
N GLY A 331 9.21 -3.79 11.25
CA GLY A 331 8.66 -2.47 10.91
C GLY A 331 8.72 -1.45 12.05
N GLY A 332 8.29 -0.22 11.73
CA GLY A 332 8.34 0.94 12.63
C GLY A 332 7.06 1.22 13.40
N MET A 333 6.08 0.33 13.34
CA MET A 333 4.77 0.54 13.98
C MET A 333 4.73 -0.21 15.31
N VAL A 334 4.32 0.48 16.37
CA VAL A 334 4.11 -0.10 17.71
C VAL A 334 2.74 0.36 18.17
N SER A 335 1.95 -0.53 18.77
CA SER A 335 0.71 -0.14 19.45
C SER A 335 0.77 -0.60 20.90
N VAL A 336 0.17 0.17 21.81
CA VAL A 336 0.13 -0.16 23.23
C VAL A 336 -1.25 0.07 23.81
N ARG A 337 -1.63 -0.76 24.81
CA ARG A 337 -2.81 -0.53 25.64
C ARG A 337 -2.37 0.01 26.99
N LEU A 338 -3.01 1.08 27.46
CA LEU A 338 -2.63 1.74 28.70
C LEU A 338 -3.41 1.19 29.89
N ALA A 339 -2.70 0.85 30.98
CA ALA A 339 -3.32 0.28 32.19
C ALA A 339 -4.30 1.24 32.88
N GLY A 340 -4.12 2.55 32.69
CA GLY A 340 -5.02 3.59 33.18
C GLY A 340 -6.22 3.89 32.28
N GLY A 341 -6.48 3.06 31.28
CA GLY A 341 -7.59 3.19 30.34
C GLY A 341 -7.48 4.41 29.41
N ARG A 342 -8.62 4.79 28.81
CA ARG A 342 -8.74 5.90 27.85
C ARG A 342 -8.06 7.20 28.27
N GLU A 343 -8.30 7.63 29.51
CA GLU A 343 -7.73 8.89 29.99
C GLU A 343 -6.20 8.86 30.06
N ALA A 344 -5.60 7.69 30.34
CA ALA A 344 -4.15 7.53 30.28
C ALA A 344 -3.63 7.54 28.84
N ALA A 345 -4.34 6.90 27.90
CA ALA A 345 -4.02 6.93 26.48
C ALA A 345 -4.06 8.36 25.92
N LEU A 346 -5.11 9.13 26.21
CA LEU A 346 -5.23 10.53 25.79
C LEU A 346 -4.13 11.40 26.40
N ARG A 347 -3.80 11.21 27.68
CA ARG A 347 -2.70 11.94 28.34
C ARG A 347 -1.34 11.62 27.73
N LEU A 348 -1.06 10.37 27.39
CA LEU A 348 0.19 10.00 26.73
C LEU A 348 0.33 10.75 25.39
N CYS A 349 -0.70 10.67 24.54
CA CYS A 349 -0.73 11.36 23.25
C CYS A 349 -0.56 12.89 23.34
N ALA A 350 -1.00 13.50 24.46
CA ALA A 350 -0.94 14.96 24.65
C ALA A 350 0.37 15.46 25.27
N ARG A 351 1.21 14.56 25.80
CA ARG A 351 2.39 14.92 26.61
C ARG A 351 3.72 14.69 25.93
N THR A 352 3.77 13.90 24.87
CA THR A 352 4.99 13.71 24.09
C THR A 352 5.43 15.03 23.45
N GLU A 353 6.73 15.28 23.45
CA GLU A 353 7.36 16.48 22.88
C GLU A 353 8.03 16.19 21.53
N ILE A 354 8.42 14.93 21.29
CA ILE A 354 9.03 14.48 20.03
C ILE A 354 7.98 13.76 19.18
N PHE A 355 7.23 12.82 19.76
CA PHE A 355 6.12 12.20 19.04
C PHE A 355 5.03 13.23 18.78
N ILE A 356 4.76 13.51 17.50
CA ILE A 356 3.76 14.50 17.08
C ILE A 356 2.39 13.84 17.07
N LEU A 357 1.42 14.44 17.78
CA LEU A 357 0.03 14.02 17.73
C LEU A 357 -0.59 14.35 16.37
N ALA A 358 -0.64 13.36 15.48
CA ALA A 358 -1.19 13.50 14.13
C ALA A 358 -1.67 12.15 13.58
N GLU A 359 -2.62 12.22 12.64
CA GLU A 359 -2.92 11.07 11.79
C GLU A 359 -1.76 10.76 10.84
N SER A 360 -1.83 9.61 10.15
CA SER A 360 -0.77 9.07 9.28
C SER A 360 0.36 8.35 10.03
N LEU A 361 1.34 7.87 9.27
CA LEU A 361 2.46 7.04 9.72
C LEU A 361 3.51 6.91 8.61
N GLY A 362 4.69 6.43 9.00
CA GLY A 362 5.78 6.06 8.10
C GLY A 362 6.55 7.22 7.48
N GLY A 363 6.38 8.42 8.02
CA GLY A 363 7.28 9.55 7.83
C GLY A 363 8.62 9.33 8.54
N VAL A 364 9.57 10.25 8.33
CA VAL A 364 10.86 10.22 9.05
C VAL A 364 10.69 10.65 10.51
N GLU A 365 9.70 11.49 10.76
CA GLU A 365 9.27 11.98 12.06
C GLU A 365 8.39 10.96 12.79
N SER A 366 8.56 10.90 14.11
CA SER A 366 7.77 10.06 15.00
C SER A 366 6.37 10.65 15.21
N LEU A 367 5.33 9.83 15.01
CA LEU A 367 3.93 10.21 15.18
C LEU A 367 3.26 9.35 16.25
N ILE A 368 2.31 9.95 16.97
CA ILE A 368 1.47 9.27 17.95
C ILE A 368 0.00 9.59 17.68
N GLU A 369 -0.88 8.62 17.86
CA GLU A 369 -2.33 8.85 17.77
C GLU A 369 -3.13 7.97 18.71
N HIS A 370 -4.37 8.39 18.95
CA HIS A 370 -5.40 7.62 19.62
C HIS A 370 -6.42 7.11 18.58
N PRO A 371 -6.28 5.87 18.06
CA PRO A 371 -6.96 5.45 16.84
C PRO A 371 -8.48 5.54 16.89
N GLY A 372 -9.10 5.18 18.03
CA GLY A 372 -10.56 5.19 18.18
C GLY A 372 -11.21 6.58 18.06
N SER A 373 -10.46 7.65 18.32
CA SER A 373 -10.95 9.03 18.17
C SER A 373 -10.49 9.69 16.87
N MET A 374 -9.63 9.04 16.09
CA MET A 374 -8.94 9.61 14.93
C MET A 374 -9.11 8.70 13.71
N THR A 375 -8.09 7.93 13.32
CA THR A 375 -8.05 7.14 12.09
C THR A 375 -9.13 6.06 11.98
N HIS A 376 -9.61 5.55 13.12
CA HIS A 376 -10.64 4.51 13.21
C HIS A 376 -11.97 5.04 13.77
N ALA A 377 -12.16 6.36 13.85
CA ALA A 377 -13.45 6.94 14.25
C ALA A 377 -14.63 6.46 13.36
N SER A 378 -14.34 6.06 12.12
CA SER A 378 -15.35 5.50 11.21
C SER A 378 -15.77 4.05 11.49
N THR A 379 -15.07 3.34 12.37
CA THR A 379 -15.40 1.96 12.77
C THR A 379 -16.18 1.86 14.08
N ALA A 380 -16.42 2.99 14.76
CA ALA A 380 -17.15 3.01 16.04
C ALA A 380 -18.51 2.30 15.93
N GLY A 381 -18.80 1.39 16.86
CA GLY A 381 -20.00 0.56 16.87
C GLY A 381 -20.03 -0.58 15.84
N SER A 382 -18.91 -0.86 15.16
CA SER A 382 -18.75 -2.02 14.28
C SER A 382 -17.89 -3.10 14.95
N GLN A 383 -17.76 -4.26 14.29
CA GLN A 383 -16.86 -5.32 14.76
C GLN A 383 -15.38 -4.91 14.72
N LEU A 384 -15.02 -3.87 13.97
CA LEU A 384 -13.65 -3.34 13.87
C LEU A 384 -13.38 -2.20 14.88
N GLU A 385 -14.24 -2.04 15.90
CA GLU A 385 -14.03 -1.00 16.91
C GLU A 385 -12.76 -1.30 17.70
N VAL A 386 -11.86 -0.33 17.74
CA VAL A 386 -10.57 -0.44 18.41
C VAL A 386 -10.70 -0.08 19.89
N PRO A 387 -9.93 -0.72 20.79
CA PRO A 387 -9.96 -0.39 22.22
C PRO A 387 -9.68 1.10 22.47
N ASP A 388 -10.42 1.70 23.39
CA ASP A 388 -10.28 3.14 23.71
C ASP A 388 -9.08 3.45 24.62
N ASP A 389 -8.37 2.43 25.09
CA ASP A 389 -7.10 2.53 25.79
C ASP A 389 -5.89 2.33 24.87
N LEU A 390 -6.12 2.21 23.56
CA LEU A 390 -5.09 1.97 22.55
C LEU A 390 -4.41 3.28 22.12
N VAL A 391 -3.09 3.25 22.07
CA VAL A 391 -2.25 4.27 21.44
C VAL A 391 -1.41 3.62 20.35
N ARG A 392 -1.35 4.25 19.18
CA ARG A 392 -0.49 3.82 18.07
C ARG A 392 0.68 4.79 17.94
N LEU A 393 1.88 4.23 17.84
CA LEU A 393 3.13 4.94 17.57
C LEU A 393 3.61 4.56 16.17
N SER A 394 3.86 5.57 15.33
CA SER A 394 4.73 5.44 14.18
C SER A 394 6.10 5.93 14.59
N VAL A 395 7.01 5.00 14.88
CA VAL A 395 8.34 5.31 15.38
C VAL A 395 9.22 5.72 14.21
N GLY A 396 9.73 6.95 14.25
CA GLY A 396 10.53 7.59 13.23
C GLY A 396 12.01 7.15 13.23
N ILE A 397 12.85 7.96 12.61
CA ILE A 397 14.29 7.71 12.46
C ILE A 397 15.18 8.62 13.32
N GLU A 398 14.59 9.28 14.31
CA GLU A 398 15.31 10.06 15.32
C GLU A 398 16.29 9.21 16.14
N GLU A 399 17.08 9.86 16.99
CA GLU A 399 17.93 9.18 17.95
C GLU A 399 17.08 8.40 18.97
N ALA A 400 17.34 7.09 19.09
CA ALA A 400 16.53 6.21 19.92
C ALA A 400 16.47 6.66 21.39
N GLY A 401 17.58 7.18 21.92
CA GLY A 401 17.63 7.70 23.30
C GLY A 401 16.64 8.83 23.56
N ASP A 402 16.44 9.72 22.58
CA ASP A 402 15.53 10.84 22.70
C ASP A 402 14.07 10.35 22.65
N LEU A 403 13.76 9.40 21.77
CA LEU A 403 12.43 8.77 21.68
C LEU A 403 12.04 8.06 22.98
N LEU A 404 12.98 7.32 23.59
CA LEU A 404 12.74 6.65 24.86
C LEU A 404 12.56 7.65 26.01
N ALA A 405 13.38 8.71 26.07
CA ALA A 405 13.26 9.74 27.07
C ALA A 405 11.92 10.51 26.98
N ASP A 406 11.44 10.77 25.76
CA ASP A 406 10.14 11.41 25.54
C ASP A 406 8.98 10.52 26.02
N LEU A 407 9.01 9.23 25.71
CA LEU A 407 8.00 8.28 26.21
C LEU A 407 8.08 8.14 27.74
N GLU A 408 9.28 8.07 28.31
CA GLU A 408 9.47 7.99 29.76
C GLU A 408 8.85 9.21 30.46
N GLN A 409 9.15 10.43 30.00
CA GLN A 409 8.59 11.63 30.64
C GLN A 409 7.07 11.69 30.49
N ALA A 410 6.54 11.33 29.31
CA ALA A 410 5.10 11.38 29.03
C ALA A 410 4.31 10.34 29.85
N LEU A 411 4.93 9.21 30.20
CA LEU A 411 4.32 8.13 31.00
C LEU A 411 4.39 8.36 32.51
N ARG A 412 5.22 9.28 33.02
CA ARG A 412 5.27 9.60 34.46
C ARG A 412 3.90 10.05 34.96
N GLN A 413 3.46 9.54 36.10
CA GLN A 413 2.25 10.05 36.75
C GLN A 413 2.52 11.49 37.20
N GLY A 414 1.69 12.42 36.74
CA GLY A 414 1.66 13.80 37.21
C GLY A 414 0.87 13.96 38.50
#